data_AF-Q1QNE8-F1
#
_entry.id   AF-Q1QNE8-F1
#
_cell.length_a   1.000
_cell.length_b   1.000
_cell.length_c   1.000
_cell.angle_alpha   90.00
_cell.angle_beta   90.00
_cell.angle_gamma   90.00
#
_symmetry.space_group_name_H-M   'P 1'
#
loop_
_entity.id
_entity.type
_entity.pdbx_description
1 polymer ?
#
loop_
_entity_poly.entity_id
_entity_poly.type
_entity_poly.pdbx_seq_one_letter_code
_entity_poly.pdbx_strand_id
1 'polypeptide(L)'
;MTDTANLGLPYIDGSQAQKHVTHNEALRILDAAIQIGVLDLTLSAPPSTPAGGERHVVASGATGAWAGRDNTIATWQDGAWAFLAPKTGWCIWSAADSSLFVFDGAAWQSVGGTAPFDNVAHFGVNTAASSPNLLSVTSNAALFAAIDAADGGTGDMRLQVSKESPANTASIFFSDNFSGRAEFGLVGADAFKLKVSADGSNWLEAMVFDAASGRVSFPVNGGPRDVLAANRIYYVRTDGSDGNDGLSNSSGRAFLTIQKAIDAAAAIDLSIHDVTVQLADGTYTGAVVFKTLTGAGRVIIKGNATTPSNTFISVTGADAFSGVGFAGSYQLNSLKIQTATSGNALNVQGKGAYVELANVDFGAAAGVHIRAALGATVNVVGNYAISGGAGRHWNVSYQGLIYSPSVTITLTGTPAFSSQFAIATSAGVIECGSVTYSGAATGTRYSAISNGVISSSGGTLPGNAAGSTASGGQFV
;
A
#
# COMPACT_ATOMS: atom_id res chain seq x y z
N MET A 1 -41.51 -60.29 49.62
CA MET A 1 -41.45 -59.03 48.86
C MET A 1 -42.72 -58.96 48.04
N THR A 2 -43.53 -57.90 48.16
CA THR A 2 -44.81 -57.76 47.43
C THR A 2 -44.63 -57.06 46.09
N ASP A 3 -43.59 -56.23 45.95
CA ASP A 3 -43.34 -55.40 44.76
C ASP A 3 -41.85 -55.46 44.33
N THR A 4 -41.55 -55.10 43.07
CA THR A 4 -40.17 -54.97 42.59
C THR A 4 -39.44 -53.81 43.28
N ALA A 5 -38.10 -53.87 43.34
CA ALA A 5 -37.32 -52.98 44.20
C ALA A 5 -37.20 -51.54 43.68
N ASN A 6 -37.09 -51.33 42.36
CA ASN A 6 -36.83 -50.02 41.77
C ASN A 6 -38.11 -49.31 41.28
N LEU A 7 -39.00 -50.06 40.64
CA LEU A 7 -40.21 -49.55 39.98
C LEU A 7 -41.49 -49.77 40.79
N GLY A 8 -41.42 -50.57 41.87
CA GLY A 8 -42.59 -50.85 42.72
C GLY A 8 -43.70 -51.62 41.99
N LEU A 9 -43.35 -52.51 41.07
CA LEU A 9 -44.33 -53.31 40.31
C LEU A 9 -44.81 -54.49 41.16
N PRO A 10 -46.13 -54.72 41.31
CA PRO A 10 -46.64 -55.77 42.19
C PRO A 10 -46.38 -57.17 41.63
N TYR A 11 -45.91 -58.07 42.49
CA TYR A 11 -45.74 -59.48 42.19
C TYR A 11 -47.06 -60.25 42.34
N ILE A 12 -47.19 -61.35 41.58
CA ILE A 12 -48.27 -62.33 41.78
C ILE A 12 -47.90 -63.22 42.97
N ASP A 13 -48.84 -63.40 43.91
CA ASP A 13 -48.70 -64.30 45.05
C ASP A 13 -48.46 -65.77 44.63
N GLY A 14 -47.79 -66.52 45.51
CA GLY A 14 -47.53 -67.94 45.32
C GLY A 14 -48.81 -68.77 45.15
N SER A 15 -48.65 -70.01 44.64
CA SER A 15 -49.75 -70.99 44.47
C SER A 15 -50.83 -70.67 43.42
N GLN A 16 -50.61 -69.66 42.56
CA GLN A 16 -51.45 -69.36 41.40
C GLN A 16 -51.10 -70.21 40.16
N ALA A 17 -51.17 -71.54 40.28
CA ALA A 17 -50.89 -72.50 39.19
C ALA A 17 -49.53 -72.27 38.47
N GLN A 18 -48.47 -71.96 39.24
CA GLN A 18 -47.10 -71.70 38.77
C GLN A 18 -46.90 -70.50 37.81
N LYS A 19 -47.96 -69.72 37.50
CA LYS A 19 -47.85 -68.52 36.64
C LYS A 19 -47.00 -67.40 37.25
N HIS A 20 -46.99 -67.32 38.58
CA HIS A 20 -46.18 -66.37 39.35
C HIS A 20 -44.67 -66.52 39.08
N VAL A 21 -44.19 -67.72 38.72
CA VAL A 21 -42.76 -67.97 38.51
C VAL A 21 -42.24 -67.18 37.31
N THR A 22 -42.81 -67.38 36.12
CA THR A 22 -42.34 -66.72 34.89
C THR A 22 -42.73 -65.25 34.83
N HIS A 23 -43.88 -64.87 35.39
CA HIS A 23 -44.32 -63.48 35.41
C HIS A 23 -43.46 -62.63 36.35
N ASN A 24 -43.25 -63.07 37.59
CA ASN A 24 -42.44 -62.31 38.55
C ASN A 24 -40.99 -62.22 38.08
N GLU A 25 -40.49 -63.26 37.38
CA GLU A 25 -39.17 -63.19 36.74
C GLU A 25 -39.10 -62.14 35.63
N ALA A 26 -40.11 -62.06 34.78
CA ALA A 26 -40.19 -61.01 33.77
C ALA A 26 -40.26 -59.60 34.40
N LEU A 27 -40.98 -59.45 35.53
CA LEU A 27 -41.04 -58.18 36.26
C LEU A 27 -39.71 -57.81 36.91
N ARG A 28 -38.93 -58.78 37.43
CA ARG A 28 -37.57 -58.54 37.92
C ARG A 28 -36.65 -58.06 36.81
N ILE A 29 -36.70 -58.71 35.65
CA ILE A 29 -35.92 -58.28 34.48
C ILE A 29 -36.33 -56.86 34.06
N LEU A 30 -37.63 -56.57 34.03
CA LEU A 30 -38.15 -55.25 33.67
C LEU A 30 -37.69 -54.16 34.65
N ASP A 31 -37.72 -54.45 35.96
CA ASP A 31 -37.26 -53.57 37.04
C ASP A 31 -35.78 -53.20 36.90
N ALA A 32 -34.96 -54.18 36.50
CA ALA A 32 -33.53 -53.99 36.29
C ALA A 32 -33.21 -53.31 34.94
N ALA A 33 -34.03 -53.51 33.89
CA ALA A 33 -33.73 -53.10 32.51
C ALA A 33 -34.36 -51.76 32.07
N ILE A 34 -35.26 -51.17 32.85
CA ILE A 34 -35.93 -49.89 32.52
C ILE A 34 -35.53 -48.81 33.52
N GLN A 35 -35.37 -47.57 33.01
CA GLN A 35 -34.93 -46.41 33.80
C GLN A 35 -33.72 -46.76 34.69
N ILE A 36 -32.67 -47.27 34.03
CA ILE A 36 -31.55 -47.92 34.70
C ILE A 36 -30.69 -46.87 35.39
N GLY A 37 -30.88 -46.70 36.70
CA GLY A 37 -29.98 -45.97 37.56
C GLY A 37 -29.00 -46.92 38.23
N VAL A 38 -27.70 -46.71 38.03
CA VAL A 38 -26.62 -47.45 38.71
C VAL A 38 -25.92 -46.55 39.71
N LEU A 39 -25.41 -47.12 40.79
CA LEU A 39 -24.62 -46.38 41.76
C LEU A 39 -23.22 -46.05 41.22
N ASP A 40 -22.62 -47.00 40.50
CA ASP A 40 -21.24 -46.90 40.01
C ASP A 40 -21.01 -47.80 38.77
N LEU A 41 -19.95 -47.51 38.00
CA LEU A 41 -19.49 -48.31 36.86
C LEU A 41 -18.01 -48.77 36.95
N THR A 42 -17.30 -48.42 38.02
CA THR A 42 -15.85 -48.59 38.19
C THR A 42 -15.47 -49.71 39.16
N LEU A 43 -16.43 -50.23 39.94
CA LEU A 43 -16.23 -51.35 40.85
C LEU A 43 -16.04 -52.67 40.08
N SER A 44 -14.92 -53.35 40.36
CA SER A 44 -14.61 -54.69 39.85
C SER A 44 -14.91 -55.81 40.86
N ALA A 45 -15.43 -55.48 42.05
CA ALA A 45 -15.84 -56.45 43.07
C ALA A 45 -17.20 -56.04 43.68
N PRO A 46 -18.09 -57.00 44.00
CA PRO A 46 -19.37 -56.69 44.61
C PRO A 46 -19.21 -56.02 45.98
N PRO A 47 -20.07 -55.03 46.33
CA PRO A 47 -20.19 -54.54 47.70
C PRO A 47 -20.43 -55.69 48.70
N SER A 48 -19.89 -55.56 49.91
CA SER A 48 -20.04 -56.59 50.96
C SER A 48 -21.43 -56.63 51.60
N THR A 49 -22.19 -55.55 51.49
CA THR A 49 -23.54 -55.38 52.07
C THR A 49 -24.48 -54.64 51.10
N PRO A 50 -24.79 -55.22 49.93
CA PRO A 50 -25.64 -54.57 48.94
C PRO A 50 -27.10 -54.45 49.40
N ALA A 51 -27.71 -53.30 49.13
CA ALA A 51 -29.13 -53.06 49.40
C ALA A 51 -30.01 -53.76 48.33
N GLY A 52 -31.23 -54.15 48.71
CA GLY A 52 -32.17 -54.73 47.75
C GLY A 52 -32.49 -53.75 46.61
N GLY A 53 -32.35 -54.19 45.36
CA GLY A 53 -32.56 -53.36 44.17
C GLY A 53 -31.36 -52.55 43.73
N GLU A 54 -30.25 -52.59 44.47
CA GLU A 54 -29.01 -51.88 44.11
C GLU A 54 -28.46 -52.36 42.77
N ARG A 55 -28.07 -51.41 41.92
CA ARG A 55 -27.56 -51.66 40.57
C ARG A 55 -26.19 -51.06 40.37
N HIS A 56 -25.30 -51.80 39.70
CA HIS A 56 -23.96 -51.38 39.28
C HIS A 56 -23.71 -51.82 37.85
N VAL A 57 -22.83 -51.12 37.15
CA VAL A 57 -22.12 -51.75 36.03
C VAL A 57 -20.88 -52.41 36.56
N VAL A 58 -20.71 -53.68 36.22
CA VAL A 58 -19.52 -54.44 36.59
C VAL A 58 -18.34 -53.92 35.76
N ALA A 59 -17.31 -53.38 36.41
CA ALA A 59 -16.11 -52.93 35.72
C ALA A 59 -15.31 -54.10 35.14
N SER A 60 -14.48 -53.80 34.13
CA SER A 60 -13.55 -54.77 33.54
C SER A 60 -12.62 -55.38 34.60
N GLY A 61 -12.31 -56.68 34.47
CA GLY A 61 -11.49 -57.41 35.43
C GLY A 61 -12.25 -57.81 36.69
N ALA A 62 -13.53 -58.16 36.55
CA ALA A 62 -14.41 -58.44 37.67
C ALA A 62 -13.96 -59.65 38.49
N THR A 63 -14.20 -59.58 39.81
CA THR A 63 -13.78 -60.58 40.80
C THR A 63 -14.95 -60.98 41.71
N GLY A 64 -14.76 -62.03 42.52
CA GLY A 64 -15.79 -62.52 43.43
C GLY A 64 -17.06 -62.97 42.69
N ALA A 65 -18.24 -62.58 43.20
CA ALA A 65 -19.51 -62.94 42.58
C ALA A 65 -19.73 -62.29 41.20
N TRP A 66 -18.92 -61.29 40.83
CA TRP A 66 -18.99 -60.60 39.54
C TRP A 66 -18.04 -61.17 38.49
N ALA A 67 -17.22 -62.17 38.83
CA ALA A 67 -16.22 -62.74 37.93
C ALA A 67 -16.82 -63.18 36.57
N GLY A 68 -16.24 -62.67 35.47
CA GLY A 68 -16.68 -62.96 34.11
C GLY A 68 -17.95 -62.22 33.66
N ARG A 69 -18.37 -61.19 34.41
CA ARG A 69 -19.58 -60.40 34.14
C ARG A 69 -19.28 -58.95 33.78
N ASP A 70 -18.08 -58.67 33.29
CA ASP A 70 -17.61 -57.35 32.85
C ASP A 70 -18.65 -56.65 31.94
N ASN A 71 -18.83 -55.35 32.14
CA ASN A 71 -19.76 -54.44 31.46
C ASN A 71 -21.25 -54.78 31.61
N THR A 72 -21.63 -55.82 32.34
CA THR A 72 -23.04 -56.14 32.61
C THR A 72 -23.62 -55.27 33.71
N ILE A 73 -24.95 -55.11 33.72
CA ILE A 73 -25.67 -54.46 34.81
C ILE A 73 -25.93 -55.53 35.88
N ALA A 74 -25.25 -55.42 37.02
CA ALA A 74 -25.46 -56.25 38.18
C ALA A 74 -26.56 -55.65 39.06
N THR A 75 -27.60 -56.41 39.39
CA THR A 75 -28.69 -56.01 40.27
C THR A 75 -28.77 -56.96 41.47
N TRP A 76 -28.79 -56.44 42.69
CA TRP A 76 -28.95 -57.27 43.90
C TRP A 76 -30.42 -57.53 44.18
N GLN A 77 -30.85 -58.80 44.05
CA GLN A 77 -32.23 -59.21 44.22
C GLN A 77 -32.33 -60.62 44.82
N ASP A 78 -33.30 -60.84 45.72
CA ASP A 78 -33.56 -62.14 46.37
C ASP A 78 -32.31 -62.79 47.00
N GLY A 79 -31.38 -61.97 47.50
CA GLY A 79 -30.15 -62.43 48.16
C GLY A 79 -29.03 -62.88 47.21
N ALA A 80 -29.13 -62.58 45.91
CA ALA A 80 -28.11 -62.87 44.91
C ALA A 80 -27.96 -61.74 43.87
N TRP A 81 -26.83 -61.74 43.15
CA TRP A 81 -26.62 -60.85 42.01
C TRP A 81 -27.23 -61.45 40.73
N ALA A 82 -28.10 -60.69 40.08
CA ALA A 82 -28.58 -60.95 38.74
C ALA A 82 -27.85 -60.04 37.74
N PHE A 83 -27.57 -60.54 36.54
CA PHE A 83 -26.78 -59.82 35.54
C PHE A 83 -27.56 -59.65 34.24
N LEU A 84 -27.64 -58.42 33.75
CA LEU A 84 -28.18 -58.11 32.43
C LEU A 84 -27.04 -57.69 31.49
N ALA A 85 -26.87 -58.45 30.40
CA ALA A 85 -25.96 -58.08 29.34
C ALA A 85 -26.56 -56.92 28.53
N PRO A 86 -25.89 -55.76 28.45
CA PRO A 86 -26.42 -54.63 27.68
C PRO A 86 -26.40 -54.91 26.18
N LYS A 87 -27.29 -54.24 25.45
CA LYS A 87 -27.25 -54.17 23.98
C LYS A 87 -26.85 -52.78 23.55
N THR A 88 -26.25 -52.64 22.37
CA THR A 88 -25.91 -51.34 21.79
C THR A 88 -27.11 -50.39 21.85
N GLY A 89 -26.90 -49.18 22.35
CA GLY A 89 -27.93 -48.16 22.54
C GLY A 89 -28.66 -48.21 23.88
N TRP A 90 -28.36 -49.15 24.77
CA TRP A 90 -28.87 -49.11 26.14
C TRP A 90 -28.32 -47.88 26.86
N CYS A 91 -29.17 -47.23 27.66
CA CYS A 91 -28.81 -46.02 28.41
C CYS A 91 -28.93 -46.26 29.91
N ILE A 92 -27.97 -45.74 30.68
CA ILE A 92 -28.00 -45.78 32.15
C ILE A 92 -27.64 -44.41 32.72
N TRP A 93 -28.13 -44.11 33.91
CA TRP A 93 -27.69 -42.97 34.70
C TRP A 93 -26.72 -43.44 35.79
N SER A 94 -25.50 -42.90 35.83
CA SER A 94 -24.54 -43.13 36.91
C SER A 94 -24.76 -42.10 38.02
N ALA A 95 -25.04 -42.56 39.24
CA ALA A 95 -25.10 -41.69 40.40
C ALA A 95 -23.72 -41.12 40.78
N ALA A 96 -22.66 -41.95 40.72
CA ALA A 96 -21.29 -41.53 41.03
C ALA A 96 -20.78 -40.42 40.09
N ASP A 97 -21.08 -40.52 38.79
CA ASP A 97 -20.61 -39.57 37.77
C ASP A 97 -21.62 -38.45 37.45
N SER A 98 -22.83 -38.51 38.03
CA SER A 98 -23.95 -37.61 37.71
C SER A 98 -24.16 -37.44 36.20
N SER A 99 -24.06 -38.53 35.44
CA SER A 99 -23.99 -38.53 33.97
C SER A 99 -24.75 -39.69 33.35
N LEU A 100 -25.28 -39.46 32.14
CA LEU A 100 -25.88 -40.49 31.29
C LEU A 100 -24.80 -41.23 30.52
N PHE A 101 -24.86 -42.56 30.46
CA PHE A 101 -24.00 -43.41 29.65
C PHE A 101 -24.82 -44.21 28.64
N VAL A 102 -24.25 -44.45 27.45
CA VAL A 102 -24.80 -45.32 26.40
C VAL A 102 -23.84 -46.47 26.12
N PHE A 103 -24.35 -47.68 25.99
CA PHE A 103 -23.53 -48.82 25.59
C PHE A 103 -23.30 -48.78 24.07
N ASP A 104 -22.05 -48.70 23.63
CA ASP A 104 -21.68 -48.61 22.20
C ASP A 104 -21.62 -49.99 21.50
N GLY A 105 -21.75 -51.08 22.26
CA GLY A 105 -21.59 -52.46 21.79
C GLY A 105 -20.36 -53.16 22.37
N ALA A 106 -19.43 -52.41 22.96
CA ALA A 106 -18.24 -52.90 23.65
C ALA A 106 -18.11 -52.33 25.07
N ALA A 107 -18.39 -51.05 25.27
CA ALA A 107 -18.24 -50.34 26.53
C ALA A 107 -19.36 -49.30 26.76
N TRP A 108 -19.46 -48.82 28.00
CA TRP A 108 -20.34 -47.71 28.38
C TRP A 108 -19.63 -46.38 28.13
N GLN A 109 -20.21 -45.54 27.28
CA GLN A 109 -19.70 -44.21 26.88
C GLN A 109 -20.56 -43.12 27.50
N SER A 110 -19.96 -42.08 28.10
CA SER A 110 -20.73 -40.94 28.61
C SER A 110 -21.37 -40.16 27.45
N VAL A 111 -22.65 -39.85 27.57
CA VAL A 111 -23.48 -39.12 26.57
C VAL A 111 -23.44 -37.61 26.81
N GLY A 112 -22.84 -37.15 27.91
CA GLY A 112 -22.74 -35.73 28.27
C GLY A 112 -21.33 -35.28 28.65
N GLY A 113 -20.35 -36.19 28.69
CA GLY A 113 -18.95 -35.83 28.85
C GLY A 113 -18.46 -35.19 27.56
N THR A 114 -17.93 -33.97 27.64
CA THR A 114 -17.16 -33.27 26.61
C THR A 114 -16.70 -34.19 25.49
N ALA A 115 -17.46 -34.26 24.40
CA ALA A 115 -16.86 -34.69 23.14
C ALA A 115 -15.65 -33.77 22.95
N PRO A 116 -14.42 -34.30 22.81
CA PRO A 116 -13.24 -33.46 22.76
C PRO A 116 -13.41 -32.45 21.62
N PHE A 117 -13.48 -31.16 21.97
CA PHE A 117 -13.61 -30.07 21.01
C PHE A 117 -12.30 -29.84 20.23
N ASP A 118 -11.25 -30.58 20.58
CA ASP A 118 -9.91 -30.48 20.01
C ASP A 118 -9.86 -30.74 18.49
N ASN A 119 -10.86 -31.40 17.92
CA ASN A 119 -10.94 -31.66 16.47
C ASN A 119 -12.38 -31.81 15.96
N VAL A 120 -13.21 -30.80 16.19
CA VAL A 120 -14.58 -30.79 15.63
C VAL A 120 -14.57 -30.56 14.12
N ALA A 121 -15.30 -31.39 13.38
CA ALA A 121 -15.39 -31.27 11.92
C ALA A 121 -16.12 -29.99 11.47
N HIS A 122 -17.17 -29.58 12.20
CA HIS A 122 -17.95 -28.37 11.95
C HIS A 122 -18.45 -27.80 13.29
N PHE A 123 -18.41 -26.47 13.44
CA PHE A 123 -18.95 -25.78 14.61
C PHE A 123 -19.77 -24.57 14.19
N GLY A 124 -21.07 -24.61 14.50
CA GLY A 124 -22.04 -23.58 14.12
C GLY A 124 -22.68 -22.92 15.34
N VAL A 125 -22.73 -21.58 15.36
CA VAL A 125 -23.43 -20.79 16.40
C VAL A 125 -24.61 -20.09 15.75
N ASN A 126 -25.84 -20.47 16.15
CA ASN A 126 -27.12 -20.04 15.56
C ASN A 126 -27.27 -20.31 14.05
N THR A 127 -26.42 -21.16 13.49
CA THR A 127 -26.43 -21.57 12.08
C THR A 127 -25.71 -22.90 11.92
N ALA A 128 -25.94 -23.60 10.80
CA ALA A 128 -25.17 -24.79 10.46
C ALA A 128 -23.83 -24.37 9.81
N ALA A 129 -22.73 -24.95 10.28
CA ALA A 129 -21.43 -24.85 9.59
C ALA A 129 -21.34 -25.92 8.49
N SER A 130 -20.66 -25.58 7.40
CA SER A 130 -20.50 -26.45 6.23
C SER A 130 -19.27 -26.05 5.44
N SER A 131 -18.55 -27.02 4.86
CA SER A 131 -17.40 -26.77 3.99
C SER A 131 -17.67 -25.69 2.92
N PRO A 132 -16.76 -24.72 2.71
CA PRO A 132 -15.44 -24.62 3.33
C PRO A 132 -15.44 -23.95 4.73
N ASN A 133 -16.57 -23.40 5.17
CA ASN A 133 -16.70 -22.71 6.46
C ASN A 133 -16.94 -23.72 7.60
N LEU A 134 -15.85 -24.24 8.16
CA LEU A 134 -15.91 -25.20 9.27
C LEU A 134 -16.32 -24.53 10.60
N LEU A 135 -16.16 -23.21 10.71
CA LEU A 135 -16.72 -22.37 11.77
C LEU A 135 -17.69 -21.36 11.15
N SER A 136 -18.96 -21.38 11.57
CA SER A 136 -19.99 -20.42 11.12
C SER A 136 -20.71 -19.79 12.31
N VAL A 137 -20.86 -18.47 12.29
CA VAL A 137 -21.52 -17.72 13.37
C VAL A 137 -22.55 -16.77 12.78
N THR A 138 -23.81 -16.90 13.20
CA THR A 138 -24.87 -15.92 12.92
C THR A 138 -25.22 -15.20 14.22
N SER A 139 -24.71 -13.98 14.37
CA SER A 139 -24.84 -13.20 15.61
C SER A 139 -24.79 -11.70 15.33
N ASN A 140 -25.31 -10.89 16.26
CA ASN A 140 -25.12 -9.43 16.25
C ASN A 140 -23.68 -9.03 16.64
N ALA A 141 -22.97 -9.86 17.40
CA ALA A 141 -21.59 -9.63 17.83
C ALA A 141 -20.85 -10.95 18.13
N ALA A 142 -19.52 -10.94 17.99
CA ALA A 142 -18.63 -12.01 18.42
C ALA A 142 -17.44 -11.40 19.17
N LEU A 143 -17.24 -11.81 20.42
CA LEU A 143 -16.14 -11.34 21.26
C LEU A 143 -15.03 -12.38 21.29
N PHE A 144 -13.83 -11.95 20.92
CA PHE A 144 -12.58 -12.65 21.21
C PHE A 144 -11.83 -11.77 22.22
N ALA A 145 -11.56 -12.29 23.41
CA ALA A 145 -10.94 -11.56 24.49
C ALA A 145 -9.70 -12.30 25.01
N ALA A 146 -8.73 -11.55 25.51
CA ALA A 146 -7.60 -12.13 26.21
C ALA A 146 -8.05 -12.72 27.55
N ILE A 147 -7.29 -13.69 28.04
CA ILE A 147 -7.37 -14.07 29.45
C ILE A 147 -6.51 -13.06 30.21
N ASP A 148 -7.09 -12.41 31.20
CA ASP A 148 -6.41 -11.41 32.01
C ASP A 148 -5.28 -12.04 32.82
N ALA A 149 -4.26 -11.23 33.15
CA ALA A 149 -3.13 -11.70 33.96
C ALA A 149 -3.56 -12.18 35.35
N ALA A 150 -4.63 -11.61 35.92
CA ALA A 150 -5.20 -12.05 37.19
C ALA A 150 -5.78 -13.47 37.12
N ASP A 151 -6.25 -13.88 35.95
CA ASP A 151 -6.83 -15.20 35.68
C ASP A 151 -5.80 -16.16 35.06
N GLY A 152 -4.50 -15.84 35.17
CA GLY A 152 -3.41 -16.68 34.69
C GLY A 152 -3.11 -16.58 33.20
N GLY A 153 -3.71 -15.62 32.49
CA GLY A 153 -3.43 -15.34 31.08
C GLY A 153 -2.26 -14.37 30.88
N THR A 154 -1.95 -14.08 29.61
CA THR A 154 -0.94 -13.07 29.26
C THR A 154 -1.51 -11.67 29.10
N GLY A 155 -2.84 -11.51 29.09
CA GLY A 155 -3.51 -10.27 28.68
C GLY A 155 -3.47 -9.98 27.18
N ASP A 156 -2.85 -10.86 26.38
CA ASP A 156 -2.79 -10.74 24.91
C ASP A 156 -3.85 -11.62 24.25
N MET A 157 -4.49 -11.12 23.19
CA MET A 157 -5.32 -11.91 22.27
C MET A 157 -4.75 -11.82 20.86
N ARG A 158 -4.67 -12.95 20.15
CA ARG A 158 -4.22 -13.02 18.76
C ARG A 158 -5.18 -13.88 17.93
N LEU A 159 -5.58 -13.36 16.78
CA LEU A 159 -6.17 -14.14 15.70
C LEU A 159 -5.12 -14.31 14.61
N GLN A 160 -4.60 -15.53 14.46
CA GLN A 160 -3.61 -15.83 13.43
C GLN A 160 -4.29 -16.38 12.17
N VAL A 161 -4.07 -15.72 11.04
CA VAL A 161 -4.50 -16.19 9.71
C VAL A 161 -3.24 -16.45 8.89
N SER A 162 -3.04 -17.70 8.47
CA SER A 162 -1.85 -18.15 7.75
C SER A 162 -2.21 -18.67 6.36
N LYS A 163 -1.25 -18.64 5.45
CA LYS A 163 -1.35 -19.14 4.08
C LYS A 163 -0.15 -20.02 3.75
N GLU A 164 -0.33 -20.95 2.83
CA GLU A 164 0.70 -21.94 2.45
C GLU A 164 1.88 -21.33 1.69
N SER A 165 1.61 -20.34 0.82
CA SER A 165 2.64 -19.72 0.00
C SER A 165 2.35 -18.23 -0.27
N PRO A 166 3.33 -17.47 -0.80
CA PRO A 166 3.15 -16.06 -1.14
C PRO A 166 1.96 -15.78 -2.06
N ALA A 167 1.66 -16.68 -3.00
CA ALA A 167 0.60 -16.50 -3.98
C ALA A 167 -0.82 -16.72 -3.43
N ASN A 168 -0.95 -17.31 -2.23
CA ASN A 168 -2.25 -17.56 -1.60
C ASN A 168 -2.78 -16.32 -0.85
N THR A 169 -3.97 -16.46 -0.29
CA THR A 169 -4.67 -15.41 0.47
C THR A 169 -4.83 -15.81 1.94
N ALA A 170 -4.42 -14.92 2.84
CA ALA A 170 -4.79 -14.92 4.25
C ALA A 170 -5.35 -13.52 4.58
N SER A 171 -6.67 -13.40 4.72
CA SER A 171 -7.34 -12.11 4.88
C SER A 171 -8.55 -12.16 5.82
N ILE A 172 -8.95 -10.97 6.29
CA ILE A 172 -10.28 -10.72 6.82
C ILE A 172 -11.14 -10.14 5.68
N PHE A 173 -12.29 -10.76 5.44
CA PHE A 173 -13.15 -10.48 4.28
C PHE A 173 -14.49 -9.85 4.72
N PHE A 174 -14.86 -8.75 4.09
CA PHE A 174 -16.10 -8.01 4.35
C PHE A 174 -17.02 -8.14 3.14
N SER A 175 -18.27 -8.51 3.38
CA SER A 175 -19.28 -8.68 2.33
C SER A 175 -20.62 -8.05 2.72
N ASP A 176 -21.39 -7.70 1.69
CA ASP A 176 -22.79 -7.31 1.79
C ASP A 176 -23.61 -8.33 1.00
N ASN A 177 -24.56 -8.98 1.68
CA ASN A 177 -25.34 -10.09 1.12
C ASN A 177 -24.47 -11.13 0.38
N PHE A 178 -23.38 -11.57 1.03
CA PHE A 178 -22.39 -12.52 0.48
C PHE A 178 -21.62 -12.03 -0.77
N SER A 179 -21.77 -10.77 -1.17
CA SER A 179 -20.98 -10.13 -2.22
C SER A 179 -19.82 -9.34 -1.61
N GLY A 180 -18.59 -9.64 -2.01
CA GLY A 180 -17.39 -9.00 -1.46
C GLY A 180 -17.36 -7.49 -1.63
N ARG A 181 -16.88 -6.76 -0.61
CA ARG A 181 -16.74 -5.30 -0.64
C ARG A 181 -15.34 -4.84 -0.26
N ALA A 182 -14.72 -5.49 0.71
CA ALA A 182 -13.37 -5.18 1.13
C ALA A 182 -12.68 -6.41 1.71
N GLU A 183 -11.36 -6.45 1.60
CA GLU A 183 -10.53 -7.42 2.31
C GLU A 183 -9.19 -6.81 2.68
N PHE A 184 -8.65 -7.19 3.84
CA PHE A 184 -7.28 -6.85 4.20
C PHE A 184 -6.51 -8.07 4.69
N GLY A 185 -5.20 -8.09 4.42
CA GLY A 185 -4.31 -9.18 4.79
C GLY A 185 -3.20 -9.43 3.78
N LEU A 186 -2.69 -10.66 3.73
CA LEU A 186 -1.68 -11.11 2.79
C LEU A 186 -2.39 -11.70 1.56
N VAL A 187 -2.63 -10.88 0.55
CA VAL A 187 -3.45 -11.24 -0.61
C VAL A 187 -2.61 -11.35 -1.88
N GLY A 188 -2.33 -12.59 -2.31
CA GLY A 188 -1.55 -12.88 -3.52
C GLY A 188 -0.09 -12.40 -3.46
N ALA A 189 0.38 -12.00 -2.29
CA ALA A 189 1.76 -11.62 -1.99
C ALA A 189 1.98 -11.63 -0.46
N ASP A 190 3.23 -11.47 0.00
CA ASP A 190 3.57 -11.30 1.42
C ASP A 190 3.50 -9.84 1.89
N ALA A 191 3.25 -8.90 0.98
CA ALA A 191 2.89 -7.53 1.35
C ALA A 191 1.50 -7.49 1.98
N PHE A 192 1.33 -6.73 3.07
CA PHE A 192 0.01 -6.46 3.62
C PHE A 192 -0.74 -5.49 2.70
N LYS A 193 -1.99 -5.81 2.40
CA LYS A 193 -2.82 -5.06 1.44
C LYS A 193 -4.21 -4.79 2.01
N LEU A 194 -4.82 -3.70 1.54
CA LEU A 194 -6.25 -3.47 1.58
C LEU A 194 -6.77 -3.45 0.14
N LYS A 195 -7.75 -4.31 -0.16
CA LYS A 195 -8.45 -4.33 -1.43
C LYS A 195 -9.92 -3.98 -1.24
N VAL A 196 -10.50 -3.30 -2.23
CA VAL A 196 -11.92 -2.92 -2.25
C VAL A 196 -12.57 -3.27 -3.59
N SER A 197 -13.87 -3.52 -3.56
CA SER A 197 -14.67 -3.83 -4.75
C SER A 197 -16.06 -3.21 -4.63
N ALA A 198 -16.52 -2.57 -5.70
CA ALA A 198 -17.87 -2.02 -5.78
C ALA A 198 -18.92 -3.09 -6.14
N ASP A 199 -18.51 -4.16 -6.82
CA ASP A 199 -19.40 -5.18 -7.42
C ASP A 199 -19.10 -6.62 -6.94
N GLY A 200 -18.10 -6.79 -6.08
CA GLY A 200 -17.63 -8.09 -5.60
C GLY A 200 -16.80 -8.90 -6.60
N SER A 201 -16.57 -8.38 -7.82
CA SER A 201 -15.90 -9.07 -8.91
C SER A 201 -14.63 -8.35 -9.36
N ASN A 202 -14.70 -7.02 -9.52
CA ASN A 202 -13.59 -6.16 -9.87
C ASN A 202 -12.95 -5.62 -8.58
N TRP A 203 -11.70 -6.00 -8.34
CA TRP A 203 -10.97 -5.66 -7.12
C TRP A 203 -9.86 -4.66 -7.39
N LEU A 204 -9.79 -3.65 -6.55
CA LEU A 204 -8.78 -2.60 -6.57
C LEU A 204 -7.86 -2.76 -5.35
N GLU A 205 -6.54 -2.71 -5.56
CA GLU A 205 -5.58 -2.58 -4.46
C GLU A 205 -5.57 -1.12 -3.98
N ALA A 206 -6.30 -0.83 -2.90
CA ALA A 206 -6.43 0.52 -2.38
C ALA A 206 -5.19 0.98 -1.60
N MET A 207 -4.56 0.05 -0.87
CA MET A 207 -3.39 0.33 -0.04
C MET A 207 -2.46 -0.89 -0.02
N VAL A 208 -1.16 -0.66 -0.14
CA VAL A 208 -0.12 -1.69 -0.07
C VAL A 208 1.02 -1.20 0.80
N PHE A 209 1.47 -2.05 1.74
CA PHE A 209 2.62 -1.80 2.59
C PHE A 209 3.84 -2.52 2.03
N ASP A 210 4.88 -1.77 1.68
CA ASP A 210 6.15 -2.35 1.27
C ASP A 210 6.84 -2.99 2.48
N ALA A 211 7.11 -4.30 2.39
CA ALA A 211 7.64 -5.07 3.50
C ALA A 211 9.07 -4.67 3.91
N ALA A 212 9.85 -4.10 3.00
CA ALA A 212 11.24 -3.71 3.26
C ALA A 212 11.35 -2.31 3.90
N SER A 213 10.55 -1.36 3.44
CA SER A 213 10.65 0.06 3.83
C SER A 213 9.55 0.53 4.79
N GLY A 214 8.47 -0.24 4.96
CA GLY A 214 7.29 0.18 5.72
C GLY A 214 6.48 1.29 5.05
N ARG A 215 6.83 1.67 3.81
CA ARG A 215 6.12 2.71 3.07
C ARG A 215 4.75 2.23 2.62
N VAL A 216 3.77 3.13 2.71
CA VAL A 216 2.42 2.92 2.23
C VAL A 216 2.30 3.46 0.81
N SER A 217 1.80 2.65 -0.11
CA SER A 217 1.42 3.10 -1.45
C SER A 217 -0.08 2.98 -1.66
N PHE A 218 -0.61 3.81 -2.55
CA PHE A 218 -2.01 3.84 -2.96
C PHE A 218 -2.05 3.62 -4.48
N PRO A 219 -2.05 2.36 -4.94
CA PRO A 219 -1.87 2.01 -6.36
C PRO A 219 -2.94 2.59 -7.31
N VAL A 220 -4.12 2.92 -6.78
CA VAL A 220 -5.23 3.50 -7.54
C VAL A 220 -5.31 5.01 -7.27
N ASN A 221 -5.14 5.82 -8.31
CA ASN A 221 -5.10 7.29 -8.35
C ASN A 221 -5.92 7.98 -7.23
N GLY A 222 -5.27 8.30 -6.11
CA GLY A 222 -5.94 8.95 -4.97
C GLY A 222 -5.16 9.05 -3.66
N GLY A 223 -3.96 8.47 -3.55
CA GLY A 223 -3.11 8.64 -2.36
C GLY A 223 -2.43 10.01 -2.25
N PRO A 224 -1.82 10.34 -1.10
CA PRO A 224 -0.94 11.50 -0.96
C PRO A 224 0.18 11.43 -2.00
N ARG A 225 0.60 12.60 -2.51
CA ARG A 225 1.78 12.71 -3.38
C ARG A 225 2.99 12.11 -2.64
N ASP A 226 3.86 11.39 -3.36
CA ASP A 226 5.17 11.00 -2.79
C ASP A 226 5.88 12.28 -2.32
N VAL A 227 6.26 12.32 -1.05
CA VAL A 227 6.98 13.46 -0.47
C VAL A 227 8.46 13.11 -0.41
N LEU A 228 9.31 13.93 -1.01
CA LEU A 228 10.75 13.73 -0.94
C LEU A 228 11.25 13.85 0.50
N ALA A 229 12.10 12.90 0.89
CA ALA A 229 12.85 12.92 2.15
C ALA A 229 14.36 13.20 1.93
N ALA A 230 14.78 13.33 0.67
CA ALA A 230 16.13 13.65 0.25
C ALA A 230 16.10 14.16 -1.20
N ASN A 231 17.20 14.78 -1.65
CA ASN A 231 17.37 15.16 -3.05
C ASN A 231 17.23 13.95 -3.96
N ARG A 232 16.61 14.12 -5.13
CA ARG A 232 16.38 13.05 -6.10
C ARG A 232 17.08 13.35 -7.42
N ILE A 233 17.59 12.31 -8.07
CA ILE A 233 18.13 12.41 -9.43
C ILE A 233 17.23 11.59 -10.35
N TYR A 234 16.76 12.23 -11.43
CA TYR A 234 16.20 11.55 -12.58
C TYR A 234 17.20 11.61 -13.73
N TYR A 235 17.51 10.46 -14.32
CA TYR A 235 18.39 10.34 -15.46
C TYR A 235 17.58 10.37 -16.76
N VAL A 236 18.06 11.15 -17.72
CA VAL A 236 17.50 11.23 -19.08
C VAL A 236 18.60 10.88 -20.07
N ARG A 237 18.32 9.97 -21.00
CA ARG A 237 19.27 9.51 -22.00
C ARG A 237 18.58 9.34 -23.34
N THR A 238 19.32 9.57 -24.43
CA THR A 238 18.80 9.36 -25.80
C THR A 238 18.53 7.89 -26.15
N ASP A 239 19.04 6.96 -25.36
CA ASP A 239 18.81 5.51 -25.45
C ASP A 239 17.89 4.98 -24.32
N GLY A 240 17.20 5.86 -23.59
CA GLY A 240 16.26 5.53 -22.52
C GLY A 240 14.83 5.23 -23.02
N SER A 241 13.87 5.17 -22.09
CA SER A 241 12.44 5.01 -22.37
C SER A 241 11.60 5.79 -21.37
N ASP A 242 10.55 6.48 -21.83
CA ASP A 242 9.62 7.20 -20.95
C ASP A 242 8.68 6.26 -20.16
N GLY A 243 8.74 4.96 -20.43
CA GLY A 243 8.14 3.92 -19.59
C GLY A 243 9.00 3.49 -18.41
N ASN A 244 10.25 3.95 -18.32
CA ASN A 244 11.14 3.66 -17.20
C ASN A 244 10.83 4.55 -15.99
N ASP A 245 11.55 4.36 -14.88
CA ASP A 245 11.36 5.12 -13.63
C ASP A 245 12.30 6.32 -13.48
N GLY A 246 13.34 6.41 -14.31
CA GLY A 246 14.33 7.48 -14.31
C GLY A 246 15.36 7.41 -13.19
N LEU A 247 15.35 6.40 -12.31
CA LEU A 247 16.13 6.43 -11.05
C LEU A 247 17.55 5.89 -11.17
N SER A 248 17.98 5.43 -12.34
CA SER A 248 19.34 4.94 -12.59
C SER A 248 19.86 5.37 -13.95
N ASN A 249 21.17 5.63 -14.04
CA ASN A 249 21.86 6.01 -15.27
C ASN A 249 22.14 4.80 -16.16
N SER A 250 21.10 4.19 -16.70
CA SER A 250 21.20 3.10 -17.67
C SER A 250 20.05 3.20 -18.69
N SER A 251 20.23 2.67 -19.90
CA SER A 251 19.18 2.66 -20.92
C SER A 251 17.91 1.95 -20.45
N GLY A 252 18.04 0.90 -19.63
CA GLY A 252 16.92 0.16 -19.05
C GLY A 252 16.19 0.85 -17.89
N ARG A 253 16.66 2.02 -17.42
CA ARG A 253 16.06 2.74 -16.27
C ARG A 253 15.92 4.24 -16.46
N ALA A 254 16.68 4.88 -17.34
CA ALA A 254 16.57 6.32 -17.58
C ALA A 254 15.35 6.66 -18.43
N PHE A 255 14.79 7.86 -18.24
CA PHE A 255 13.79 8.43 -19.14
C PHE A 255 14.41 8.72 -20.51
N LEU A 256 13.57 8.75 -21.55
CA LEU A 256 13.98 9.15 -22.90
C LEU A 256 13.97 10.68 -23.05
N THR A 257 12.96 11.34 -22.48
CA THR A 257 12.72 12.77 -22.68
C THR A 257 12.90 13.60 -21.42
N ILE A 258 13.33 14.85 -21.60
CA ILE A 258 13.42 15.84 -20.52
C ILE A 258 12.02 16.14 -19.98
N GLN A 259 11.01 16.19 -20.86
CA GLN A 259 9.63 16.44 -20.47
C GLN A 259 9.12 15.39 -19.49
N LYS A 260 9.39 14.10 -19.74
CA LYS A 260 8.98 13.02 -18.83
C LYS A 260 9.59 13.19 -17.44
N ALA A 261 10.85 13.61 -17.34
CA ALA A 261 11.51 13.87 -16.06
C ALA A 261 10.88 15.06 -15.32
N ILE A 262 10.50 16.12 -16.04
CA ILE A 262 9.77 17.26 -15.47
C ILE A 262 8.39 16.82 -14.97
N ASP A 263 7.66 16.02 -15.76
CA ASP A 263 6.33 15.54 -15.38
C ASP A 263 6.41 14.63 -14.15
N ALA A 264 7.46 13.79 -14.04
CA ALA A 264 7.73 12.98 -12.85
C ALA A 264 8.03 13.84 -11.62
N ALA A 265 8.83 14.90 -11.76
CA ALA A 265 9.12 15.84 -10.68
C ALA A 265 7.88 16.63 -10.23
N ALA A 266 7.01 17.03 -11.16
CA ALA A 266 5.78 17.78 -10.85
C ALA A 266 4.67 16.90 -10.22
N ALA A 267 4.77 15.58 -10.35
CA ALA A 267 3.81 14.64 -9.75
C ALA A 267 4.03 14.46 -8.24
N ILE A 268 5.25 14.72 -7.73
CA ILE A 268 5.64 14.53 -6.34
C ILE A 268 5.69 15.87 -5.56
N ASP A 269 5.73 15.79 -4.23
CA ASP A 269 6.02 16.93 -3.36
C ASP A 269 7.52 16.96 -3.08
N LEU A 270 8.18 18.04 -3.50
CA LEU A 270 9.61 18.22 -3.34
C LEU A 270 10.00 18.50 -1.88
N SER A 271 9.06 18.84 -0.99
CA SER A 271 9.33 19.26 0.38
C SER A 271 10.37 20.40 0.36
N ILE A 272 11.56 20.20 0.92
CA ILE A 272 12.70 21.13 0.88
C ILE A 272 13.86 20.62 0.02
N HIS A 273 13.63 19.59 -0.78
CA HIS A 273 14.67 18.85 -1.49
C HIS A 273 14.62 19.10 -2.98
N ASP A 274 15.80 19.16 -3.59
CA ASP A 274 15.92 19.43 -5.03
C ASP A 274 15.79 18.15 -5.85
N VAL A 275 15.26 18.29 -7.07
CA VAL A 275 15.28 17.25 -8.10
C VAL A 275 16.29 17.65 -9.17
N THR A 276 17.29 16.81 -9.43
CA THR A 276 18.20 16.97 -10.56
C THR A 276 17.75 16.08 -11.72
N VAL A 277 17.43 16.68 -12.86
CA VAL A 277 17.26 16.00 -14.14
C VAL A 277 18.64 15.95 -14.82
N GLN A 278 19.36 14.86 -14.62
CA GLN A 278 20.70 14.64 -15.17
C GLN A 278 20.58 14.08 -16.59
N LEU A 279 21.00 14.89 -17.56
CA LEU A 279 21.04 14.52 -18.97
C LEU A 279 22.38 13.81 -19.26
N ALA A 280 22.34 12.72 -20.02
CA ALA A 280 23.53 12.17 -20.65
C ALA A 280 23.92 12.97 -21.88
N ASP A 281 25.18 12.83 -22.31
CA ASP A 281 25.65 13.37 -23.59
C ASP A 281 24.77 12.83 -24.74
N GLY A 282 24.34 13.72 -25.63
CA GLY A 282 23.41 13.42 -26.70
C GLY A 282 22.65 14.65 -27.17
N THR A 283 21.88 14.45 -28.25
CA THR A 283 21.01 15.47 -28.84
C THR A 283 19.56 15.20 -28.46
N TYR A 284 18.90 16.19 -27.85
CA TYR A 284 17.52 16.15 -27.42
C TYR A 284 16.70 17.13 -28.27
N THR A 285 15.68 16.61 -28.97
CA THR A 285 14.92 17.37 -29.98
C THR A 285 13.52 17.77 -29.55
N GLY A 286 13.06 17.26 -28.40
CA GLY A 286 11.75 17.59 -27.84
C GLY A 286 11.73 18.98 -27.21
N ALA A 287 10.68 19.75 -27.48
CA ALA A 287 10.38 20.98 -26.75
C ALA A 287 10.05 20.65 -25.28
N VAL A 288 10.47 21.52 -24.37
CA VAL A 288 10.31 21.34 -22.93
C VAL A 288 9.40 22.43 -22.36
N VAL A 289 8.40 22.01 -21.59
CA VAL A 289 7.43 22.87 -20.92
C VAL A 289 7.53 22.68 -19.41
N PHE A 290 7.87 23.77 -18.71
CA PHE A 290 7.90 23.81 -17.25
C PHE A 290 6.49 23.58 -16.66
N LYS A 291 6.46 23.01 -15.45
CA LYS A 291 5.23 22.67 -14.72
C LYS A 291 5.25 23.36 -13.36
N THR A 292 4.07 23.49 -12.75
CA THR A 292 3.98 23.92 -11.36
C THR A 292 4.52 22.81 -10.45
N LEU A 293 5.41 23.18 -9.53
CA LEU A 293 5.99 22.29 -8.54
C LEU A 293 5.24 22.41 -7.21
N THR A 294 5.28 21.34 -6.42
CA THR A 294 4.82 21.32 -5.02
C THR A 294 6.05 21.23 -4.12
N GLY A 295 6.10 22.01 -3.04
CA GLY A 295 7.27 22.13 -2.17
C GLY A 295 8.18 23.33 -2.51
N ALA A 296 9.19 23.55 -1.67
CA ALA A 296 10.17 24.62 -1.78
C ALA A 296 11.43 24.24 -2.58
N GLY A 297 11.61 22.95 -2.88
CA GLY A 297 12.72 22.47 -3.71
C GLY A 297 12.64 22.95 -5.15
N ARG A 298 13.77 22.91 -5.86
CA ARG A 298 13.88 23.28 -7.28
C ARG A 298 14.08 22.07 -8.19
N VAL A 299 13.80 22.24 -9.48
CA VAL A 299 14.18 21.27 -10.52
C VAL A 299 15.39 21.80 -11.30
N ILE A 300 16.50 21.06 -11.28
CA ILE A 300 17.76 21.39 -11.97
C ILE A 300 17.90 20.51 -13.20
N ILE A 301 17.80 21.10 -14.40
CA ILE A 301 18.06 20.40 -15.66
C ILE A 301 19.53 20.56 -15.98
N LYS A 302 20.30 19.49 -15.80
CA LYS A 302 21.76 19.51 -15.80
C LYS A 302 22.33 18.62 -16.89
N GLY A 303 23.13 19.21 -17.77
CA GLY A 303 23.93 18.47 -18.75
C GLY A 303 25.37 18.23 -18.32
N ASN A 304 26.28 18.26 -19.28
CA ASN A 304 27.71 18.05 -19.11
C ASN A 304 28.44 19.31 -18.63
N ALA A 305 28.91 19.30 -17.38
CA ALA A 305 29.53 20.45 -16.73
C ALA A 305 30.83 20.92 -17.38
N THR A 306 31.59 20.02 -17.99
CA THR A 306 32.86 20.34 -18.65
C THR A 306 32.64 20.84 -20.07
N THR A 307 31.72 20.21 -20.80
CA THR A 307 31.46 20.49 -22.21
C THR A 307 29.96 20.58 -22.46
N PRO A 308 29.32 21.74 -22.19
CA PRO A 308 27.87 21.92 -22.38
C PRO A 308 27.34 21.51 -23.75
N SER A 309 28.16 21.66 -24.81
CA SER A 309 27.85 21.23 -26.18
C SER A 309 27.61 19.73 -26.34
N ASN A 310 28.09 18.88 -25.44
CA ASN A 310 27.82 17.45 -25.48
C ASN A 310 26.37 17.13 -25.09
N THR A 311 25.71 18.01 -24.33
CA THR A 311 24.29 17.90 -24.01
C THR A 311 23.53 18.94 -24.82
N PHE A 312 23.11 18.54 -26.02
CA PHE A 312 22.62 19.47 -27.03
C PHE A 312 21.09 19.45 -27.16
N ILE A 313 20.45 20.55 -26.81
CA ILE A 313 19.01 20.76 -26.99
C ILE A 313 18.78 21.43 -28.35
N SER A 314 18.19 20.71 -29.30
CA SER A 314 18.05 21.13 -30.69
C SER A 314 16.61 20.99 -31.17
N VAL A 315 15.82 22.05 -30.99
CA VAL A 315 14.37 22.03 -31.22
C VAL A 315 14.01 22.73 -32.53
N THR A 316 13.07 22.16 -33.29
CA THR A 316 12.58 22.71 -34.55
C THR A 316 11.10 23.06 -34.42
N GLY A 317 10.71 24.27 -34.81
CA GLY A 317 9.31 24.69 -34.86
C GLY A 317 8.67 25.07 -33.52
N ALA A 318 9.44 25.19 -32.43
CA ALA A 318 8.95 25.49 -31.09
C ALA A 318 10.03 26.13 -30.21
N ASP A 319 9.62 26.71 -29.07
CA ASP A 319 10.55 27.09 -28.01
C ASP A 319 11.26 25.85 -27.45
N ALA A 320 12.57 25.92 -27.22
CA ALA A 320 13.30 24.78 -26.64
C ALA A 320 12.91 24.56 -25.18
N PHE A 321 12.85 25.63 -24.39
CA PHE A 321 12.27 25.64 -23.04
C PHE A 321 11.21 26.74 -22.94
N SER A 322 10.04 26.41 -22.38
CA SER A 322 8.94 27.35 -22.21
C SER A 322 8.20 27.16 -20.88
N GLY A 323 7.60 28.23 -20.37
CA GLY A 323 6.71 28.15 -19.21
C GLY A 323 5.84 29.40 -19.08
N VAL A 324 4.56 29.20 -18.76
CA VAL A 324 3.59 30.29 -18.59
C VAL A 324 2.90 30.16 -17.24
N GLY A 325 3.18 31.08 -16.32
CA GLY A 325 2.49 31.19 -15.03
C GLY A 325 2.66 30.00 -14.09
N PHE A 326 3.75 29.24 -14.21
CA PHE A 326 4.05 28.13 -13.29
C PHE A 326 4.55 28.67 -11.94
N ALA A 327 4.33 27.90 -10.87
CA ALA A 327 4.94 28.15 -9.56
C ALA A 327 6.05 27.14 -9.27
N GLY A 328 7.09 27.59 -8.57
CA GLY A 328 8.32 26.83 -8.32
C GLY A 328 9.52 27.37 -9.07
N SER A 329 10.68 26.73 -8.89
CA SER A 329 11.95 27.17 -9.46
C SER A 329 12.54 26.10 -10.37
N TYR A 330 12.96 26.51 -11.58
CA TYR A 330 13.76 25.69 -12.48
C TYR A 330 15.16 26.28 -12.64
N GLN A 331 16.16 25.44 -12.88
CA GLN A 331 17.50 25.86 -13.30
C GLN A 331 17.91 25.10 -14.56
N LEU A 332 18.43 25.82 -15.56
CA LEU A 332 19.13 25.23 -16.70
C LEU A 332 20.63 25.33 -16.46
N ASN A 333 21.31 24.18 -16.48
CA ASN A 333 22.71 24.10 -16.12
C ASN A 333 23.51 23.23 -17.09
N SER A 334 24.64 23.75 -17.60
CA SER A 334 25.63 22.93 -18.32
C SER A 334 25.12 22.23 -19.58
N LEU A 335 24.40 22.96 -20.43
CA LEU A 335 23.81 22.43 -21.67
C LEU A 335 23.88 23.45 -22.81
N LYS A 336 23.83 22.98 -24.06
CA LYS A 336 23.74 23.83 -25.25
C LYS A 336 22.30 23.88 -25.77
N ILE A 337 21.82 25.05 -26.19
CA ILE A 337 20.44 25.23 -26.70
C ILE A 337 20.46 25.85 -28.10
N GLN A 338 19.68 25.29 -29.01
CA GLN A 338 19.46 25.80 -30.36
C GLN A 338 18.00 25.64 -30.79
N THR A 339 17.49 26.62 -31.55
CA THR A 339 16.23 26.50 -32.31
C THR A 339 16.43 26.82 -33.78
N ALA A 340 15.73 26.10 -34.68
CA ALA A 340 16.02 26.16 -36.12
C ALA A 340 15.05 27.03 -36.96
N THR A 341 13.77 26.66 -37.01
CA THR A 341 12.78 27.29 -37.92
C THR A 341 11.95 28.38 -37.26
N SER A 342 11.61 28.20 -35.99
CA SER A 342 10.91 29.16 -35.14
C SER A 342 11.19 28.82 -33.67
N GLY A 343 10.77 29.70 -32.76
CA GLY A 343 10.88 29.50 -31.33
C GLY A 343 12.15 30.07 -30.70
N ASN A 344 12.08 30.31 -29.40
CA ASN A 344 13.11 30.86 -28.54
C ASN A 344 13.90 29.74 -27.85
N ALA A 345 15.15 29.99 -27.47
CA ALA A 345 15.88 29.02 -26.65
C ALA A 345 15.25 28.90 -25.25
N LEU A 346 14.85 30.02 -24.63
CA LEU A 346 14.11 30.06 -23.38
C LEU A 346 13.00 31.12 -23.44
N ASN A 347 11.75 30.71 -23.18
CA ASN A 347 10.57 31.57 -23.13
C ASN A 347 9.81 31.44 -21.80
N VAL A 348 10.06 32.36 -20.86
CA VAL A 348 9.42 32.37 -19.54
C VAL A 348 8.42 33.52 -19.47
N GLN A 349 7.17 33.20 -19.13
CA GLN A 349 6.10 34.18 -19.03
C GLN A 349 5.25 33.97 -17.78
N GLY A 350 4.61 35.03 -17.29
CA GLY A 350 3.64 34.98 -16.21
C GLY A 350 4.24 35.23 -14.82
N LYS A 351 3.43 35.86 -13.96
CA LYS A 351 3.83 36.23 -12.60
C LYS A 351 4.19 34.98 -11.79
N GLY A 352 5.34 35.01 -11.12
CA GLY A 352 5.82 33.91 -10.27
C GLY A 352 6.63 32.86 -11.01
N ALA A 353 6.66 32.88 -12.35
CA ALA A 353 7.54 32.02 -13.13
C ALA A 353 9.00 32.46 -12.96
N TYR A 354 9.83 31.56 -12.45
CA TYR A 354 11.23 31.84 -12.12
C TYR A 354 12.16 30.73 -12.68
N VAL A 355 13.16 31.15 -13.46
CA VAL A 355 14.15 30.24 -14.06
C VAL A 355 15.56 30.79 -13.82
N GLU A 356 16.47 29.92 -13.42
CA GLU A 356 17.89 30.22 -13.28
C GLU A 356 18.71 29.67 -14.46
N LEU A 357 19.81 30.36 -14.78
CA LEU A 357 20.75 29.98 -15.83
C LEU A 357 22.18 29.93 -15.28
N ALA A 358 22.90 28.84 -15.56
CA ALA A 358 24.34 28.73 -15.32
C ALA A 358 25.00 27.81 -16.35
N ASN A 359 26.18 28.16 -16.85
CA ASN A 359 26.98 27.32 -17.76
C ASN A 359 26.22 26.85 -19.01
N VAL A 360 25.30 27.67 -19.52
CA VAL A 360 24.54 27.38 -20.76
C VAL A 360 25.32 27.89 -21.97
N ASP A 361 25.33 27.16 -23.08
CA ASP A 361 25.78 27.68 -24.38
C ASP A 361 24.56 27.96 -25.27
N PHE A 362 24.30 29.24 -25.55
CA PHE A 362 23.28 29.61 -26.52
C PHE A 362 23.84 29.50 -27.95
N GLY A 363 23.44 28.43 -28.64
CA GLY A 363 23.63 28.27 -30.08
C GLY A 363 22.67 29.15 -30.88
N ALA A 364 22.48 28.86 -32.16
CA ALA A 364 21.58 29.66 -33.00
C ALA A 364 20.13 29.59 -32.49
N ALA A 365 19.38 30.68 -32.52
CA ALA A 365 17.95 30.64 -32.23
C ALA A 365 17.15 31.39 -33.29
N ALA A 366 16.11 30.74 -33.80
CA ALA A 366 15.20 31.35 -34.78
C ALA A 366 14.46 32.57 -34.22
N GLY A 367 14.10 32.54 -32.93
CA GLY A 367 13.50 33.64 -32.18
C GLY A 367 14.53 34.42 -31.37
N VAL A 368 14.45 34.32 -30.05
CA VAL A 368 15.42 34.93 -29.12
C VAL A 368 16.12 33.88 -28.27
N HIS A 369 17.28 34.22 -27.69
CA HIS A 369 17.91 33.32 -26.70
C HIS A 369 17.12 33.28 -25.39
N ILE A 370 16.82 34.43 -24.80
CA ILE A 370 16.12 34.51 -23.50
C ILE A 370 14.99 35.52 -23.59
N ARG A 371 13.78 35.06 -23.30
CA ARG A 371 12.59 35.90 -23.14
C ARG A 371 12.04 35.77 -21.72
N ALA A 372 11.85 36.91 -21.06
CA ALA A 372 11.10 37.04 -19.81
C ALA A 372 9.95 38.02 -20.01
N ALA A 373 8.71 37.59 -19.82
CA ALA A 373 7.55 38.46 -20.00
C ALA A 373 6.45 38.29 -18.95
N LEU A 374 5.50 39.22 -18.91
CA LEU A 374 4.29 39.13 -18.09
C LEU A 374 4.58 38.88 -16.60
N GLY A 375 5.61 39.55 -16.06
CA GLY A 375 6.03 39.41 -14.65
C GLY A 375 6.93 38.20 -14.33
N ALA A 376 7.41 37.46 -15.34
CA ALA A 376 8.38 36.39 -15.15
C ALA A 376 9.79 36.91 -14.83
N THR A 377 10.59 36.09 -14.14
CA THR A 377 11.99 36.38 -13.82
C THR A 377 12.91 35.30 -14.40
N VAL A 378 13.94 35.72 -15.11
CA VAL A 378 15.08 34.87 -15.47
C VAL A 378 16.31 35.40 -14.77
N ASN A 379 16.93 34.58 -13.92
CA ASN A 379 18.09 34.95 -13.12
C ASN A 379 19.35 34.23 -13.61
N VAL A 380 20.39 34.97 -13.95
CA VAL A 380 21.68 34.39 -14.33
C VAL A 380 22.53 34.22 -13.08
N VAL A 381 22.79 32.97 -12.71
CA VAL A 381 23.49 32.63 -11.46
C VAL A 381 24.92 32.11 -11.68
N GLY A 382 25.36 32.03 -12.95
CA GLY A 382 26.73 31.67 -13.30
C GLY A 382 27.12 32.08 -14.72
N ASN A 383 28.41 31.99 -15.03
CA ASN A 383 28.95 32.28 -16.36
C ASN A 383 28.29 31.42 -17.43
N TYR A 384 28.17 31.94 -18.65
CA TYR A 384 27.57 31.22 -19.76
C TYR A 384 28.15 31.69 -21.10
N ALA A 385 27.84 30.99 -22.18
CA ALA A 385 28.39 31.25 -23.51
C ALA A 385 27.29 31.53 -24.54
N ILE A 386 27.69 32.20 -25.62
CA ILE A 386 26.88 32.46 -26.82
C ILE A 386 27.73 32.05 -28.03
N SER A 387 27.34 30.97 -28.68
CA SER A 387 28.03 30.43 -29.86
C SER A 387 27.25 30.60 -31.17
N GLY A 388 25.98 31.01 -31.11
CA GLY A 388 25.17 31.28 -32.30
C GLY A 388 24.41 32.60 -32.21
N GLY A 389 23.95 33.08 -33.37
CA GLY A 389 23.14 34.30 -33.49
C GLY A 389 21.64 34.04 -33.29
N ALA A 390 20.88 35.11 -33.07
CA ALA A 390 19.42 35.07 -32.93
C ALA A 390 18.79 36.39 -33.37
N GLY A 391 17.47 36.52 -33.29
CA GLY A 391 16.82 37.83 -33.38
C GLY A 391 17.36 38.79 -32.32
N ARG A 392 17.45 38.30 -31.07
CA ARG A 392 17.94 39.01 -29.87
C ARG A 392 18.49 38.02 -28.85
N HIS A 393 19.39 38.48 -27.98
CA HIS A 393 19.82 37.66 -26.84
C HIS A 393 18.87 37.80 -25.66
N TRP A 394 18.64 39.02 -25.19
CA TRP A 394 17.75 39.32 -24.07
C TRP A 394 16.51 40.07 -24.54
N ASN A 395 15.33 39.54 -24.19
CA ASN A 395 14.04 40.15 -24.48
C ASN A 395 13.17 40.20 -23.23
N VAL A 396 13.03 41.39 -22.64
CA VAL A 396 12.09 41.62 -21.54
C VAL A 396 10.91 42.47 -21.98
N SER A 397 9.71 42.08 -21.56
CA SER A 397 8.48 42.81 -21.86
C SER A 397 7.44 42.64 -20.75
N TYR A 398 6.50 43.56 -20.64
CA TYR A 398 5.35 43.45 -19.72
C TYR A 398 5.77 43.08 -18.29
N GLN A 399 6.64 43.91 -17.68
CA GLN A 399 7.16 43.72 -16.31
C GLN A 399 8.02 42.46 -16.10
N GLY A 400 8.50 41.81 -17.16
CA GLY A 400 9.50 40.75 -17.05
C GLY A 400 10.86 41.27 -16.58
N LEU A 401 11.61 40.43 -15.89
CA LEU A 401 12.95 40.72 -15.37
C LEU A 401 13.96 39.70 -15.91
N ILE A 402 15.07 40.20 -16.46
CA ILE A 402 16.31 39.44 -16.60
C ILE A 402 17.33 40.07 -15.65
N TYR A 403 17.82 39.30 -14.69
CA TYR A 403 18.82 39.74 -13.73
C TYR A 403 20.13 39.01 -13.94
N SER A 404 21.23 39.75 -14.04
CA SER A 404 22.57 39.24 -14.32
C SER A 404 23.59 40.00 -13.46
N PRO A 405 23.84 39.58 -12.21
CA PRO A 405 24.59 40.36 -11.23
C PRO A 405 26.07 40.53 -11.60
N SER A 406 26.87 39.47 -11.62
CA SER A 406 28.31 39.55 -11.93
C SER A 406 28.77 38.25 -12.58
N VAL A 407 28.71 38.19 -13.91
CA VAL A 407 29.06 37.00 -14.68
C VAL A 407 29.90 37.35 -15.90
N THR A 408 30.65 36.38 -16.39
CA THR A 408 31.29 36.44 -17.70
C THR A 408 30.39 35.77 -18.73
N ILE A 409 30.11 36.50 -19.81
CA ILE A 409 29.40 36.02 -21.00
C ILE A 409 30.42 35.92 -22.12
N THR A 410 30.71 34.69 -22.55
CA THR A 410 31.69 34.43 -23.61
C THR A 410 30.99 34.31 -24.96
N LEU A 411 31.36 35.15 -25.92
CA LEU A 411 30.86 35.11 -27.30
C LEU A 411 31.90 34.47 -28.21
N THR A 412 31.53 33.41 -28.91
CA THR A 412 32.40 32.71 -29.86
C THR A 412 31.86 32.84 -31.28
N GLY A 413 32.73 33.05 -32.28
CA GLY A 413 32.34 33.05 -33.70
C GLY A 413 31.65 34.33 -34.20
N THR A 414 31.66 35.41 -33.42
CA THR A 414 30.96 36.68 -33.71
C THR A 414 29.46 36.51 -34.01
N PRO A 415 28.64 36.11 -33.01
CA PRO A 415 27.20 35.96 -33.18
C PRO A 415 26.53 37.21 -33.76
N ALA A 416 25.61 37.01 -34.71
CA ALA A 416 24.82 38.08 -35.30
C ALA A 416 23.45 38.19 -34.64
N PHE A 417 23.07 39.40 -34.22
CA PHE A 417 21.74 39.70 -33.71
C PHE A 417 20.97 40.55 -34.71
N SER A 418 20.04 39.92 -35.44
CA SER A 418 19.37 40.54 -36.60
C SER A 418 18.46 41.72 -36.25
N SER A 419 18.04 41.82 -34.98
CA SER A 419 17.36 43.00 -34.44
C SER A 419 18.29 43.78 -33.51
N GLN A 420 18.41 43.35 -32.26
CA GLN A 420 19.31 43.96 -31.26
C GLN A 420 19.71 42.95 -30.20
N PHE A 421 20.88 43.12 -29.57
CA PHE A 421 21.35 42.19 -28.54
C PHE A 421 20.40 42.15 -27.33
N ALA A 422 19.99 43.32 -26.82
CA ALA A 422 19.06 43.43 -25.69
C ALA A 422 17.86 44.34 -26.01
N ILE A 423 16.67 43.99 -25.53
CA ILE A 423 15.50 44.88 -25.56
C ILE A 423 14.75 44.84 -24.24
N ALA A 424 14.37 46.02 -23.77
CA ALA A 424 13.42 46.21 -22.69
C ALA A 424 12.23 47.05 -23.16
N THR A 425 11.01 46.54 -22.93
CA THR A 425 9.76 47.23 -23.29
C THR A 425 8.67 47.03 -22.24
N SER A 426 7.64 47.87 -22.25
CA SER A 426 6.43 47.76 -21.41
C SER A 426 6.78 47.51 -19.93
N ALA A 427 7.60 48.39 -19.35
CA ALA A 427 8.11 48.29 -17.98
C ALA A 427 8.93 47.03 -17.65
N GLY A 428 9.44 46.30 -18.65
CA GLY A 428 10.40 45.22 -18.44
C GLY A 428 11.78 45.76 -18.05
N VAL A 429 12.53 44.97 -17.29
CA VAL A 429 13.85 45.35 -16.76
C VAL A 429 14.90 44.31 -17.13
N ILE A 430 16.00 44.77 -17.72
CA ILE A 430 17.25 44.01 -17.79
C ILE A 430 18.21 44.69 -16.82
N GLU A 431 18.61 43.96 -15.79
CA GLU A 431 19.51 44.46 -14.76
C GLU A 431 20.83 43.69 -14.85
N CYS A 432 21.87 44.37 -15.31
CA CYS A 432 23.23 43.87 -15.31
C CYS A 432 24.02 44.58 -14.23
N GLY A 433 24.60 43.84 -13.29
CA GLY A 433 25.64 44.39 -12.42
C GLY A 433 26.98 44.46 -13.18
N SER A 434 28.01 43.77 -12.71
CA SER A 434 29.35 43.74 -13.34
C SER A 434 29.48 42.61 -14.37
N VAL A 435 28.72 42.68 -15.46
CA VAL A 435 28.79 41.69 -16.55
C VAL A 435 29.99 41.95 -17.46
N THR A 436 30.82 40.93 -17.66
CA THR A 436 31.97 40.97 -18.57
C THR A 436 31.65 40.23 -19.86
N TYR A 437 31.75 40.91 -21.01
CA TYR A 437 31.61 40.29 -22.32
C TYR A 437 32.98 39.95 -22.91
N SER A 438 33.22 38.68 -23.23
CA SER A 438 34.46 38.23 -23.87
C SER A 438 34.17 37.78 -25.29
N GLY A 439 34.58 38.59 -26.28
CA GLY A 439 34.31 38.36 -27.70
C GLY A 439 33.49 39.49 -28.32
N ALA A 440 33.12 39.33 -29.59
CA ALA A 440 32.37 40.34 -30.35
C ALA A 440 31.02 39.79 -30.84
N ALA A 441 30.10 40.69 -31.18
CA ALA A 441 28.84 40.39 -31.86
C ALA A 441 28.51 41.49 -32.87
N THR A 442 27.70 41.17 -33.88
CA THR A 442 27.14 42.16 -34.82
C THR A 442 25.66 42.42 -34.52
N GLY A 443 25.17 43.59 -34.95
CA GLY A 443 23.82 44.07 -34.68
C GLY A 443 23.79 45.27 -33.73
N THR A 444 22.58 45.79 -33.52
CA THR A 444 22.31 46.91 -32.60
C THR A 444 22.51 46.46 -31.16
N ARG A 445 23.21 47.25 -30.33
CA ARG A 445 23.50 46.86 -28.93
C ARG A 445 22.26 46.71 -28.06
N TYR A 446 21.32 47.65 -28.16
CA TYR A 446 20.10 47.59 -27.36
C TYR A 446 18.97 48.44 -27.91
N SER A 447 17.76 48.20 -27.40
CA SER A 447 16.64 49.14 -27.52
C SER A 447 15.84 49.16 -26.21
N ALA A 448 15.73 50.32 -25.57
CA ALA A 448 14.90 50.52 -24.39
C ALA A 448 13.73 51.45 -24.73
N ILE A 449 12.51 50.94 -24.71
CA ILE A 449 11.30 51.67 -25.12
C ILE A 449 10.13 51.44 -24.16
N SER A 450 9.08 52.26 -24.23
CA SER A 450 7.83 52.06 -23.47
C SER A 450 8.07 51.82 -21.96
N ASN A 451 8.85 52.71 -21.35
CA ASN A 451 9.29 52.62 -19.95
C ASN A 451 10.11 51.36 -19.59
N GLY A 452 10.68 50.66 -20.57
CA GLY A 452 11.62 49.57 -20.33
C GLY A 452 12.98 50.10 -19.86
N VAL A 453 13.64 49.37 -18.96
CA VAL A 453 14.94 49.76 -18.39
C VAL A 453 15.98 48.70 -18.70
N ILE A 454 17.15 49.14 -19.15
CA ILE A 454 18.35 48.33 -19.28
C ILE A 454 19.44 49.00 -18.43
N SER A 455 19.73 48.43 -17.27
CA SER A 455 20.85 48.83 -16.43
C SER A 455 22.06 47.98 -16.81
N SER A 456 23.15 48.60 -17.25
CA SER A 456 24.40 47.93 -17.60
C SER A 456 25.53 48.18 -16.59
N SER A 457 25.27 48.96 -15.54
CA SER A 457 26.28 49.43 -14.57
C SER A 457 27.53 50.02 -15.24
N GLY A 458 27.34 50.75 -16.35
CA GLY A 458 28.43 51.33 -17.15
C GLY A 458 29.08 50.38 -18.16
N GLY A 459 28.64 49.11 -18.23
CA GLY A 459 29.10 48.13 -19.22
C GLY A 459 28.57 48.40 -20.63
N THR A 460 29.37 48.09 -21.66
CA THR A 460 28.93 48.15 -23.05
C THR A 460 28.37 46.79 -23.48
N LEU A 461 27.09 46.76 -23.87
CA LEU A 461 26.48 45.55 -24.43
C LEU A 461 27.07 45.18 -25.81
N PRO A 462 27.16 43.89 -26.17
CA PRO A 462 27.67 43.44 -27.47
C PRO A 462 26.89 44.01 -28.66
N GLY A 463 27.61 44.30 -29.76
CA GLY A 463 27.04 44.81 -31.01
C GLY A 463 27.93 45.88 -31.67
N ASN A 464 27.85 45.97 -33.00
CA ASN A 464 28.61 46.92 -33.82
C ASN A 464 27.81 48.17 -34.24
N ALA A 465 26.52 48.24 -33.90
CA ALA A 465 25.68 49.42 -34.12
C ALA A 465 25.17 50.00 -32.80
N ALA A 466 25.03 51.34 -32.73
CA ALA A 466 24.59 52.04 -31.53
C ALA A 466 23.17 51.65 -31.10
N GLY A 467 22.93 51.55 -29.79
CA GLY A 467 21.59 51.30 -29.24
C GLY A 467 20.69 52.53 -29.26
N SER A 468 19.40 52.36 -28.94
CA SER A 468 18.41 53.43 -28.93
C SER A 468 17.53 53.43 -27.68
N THR A 469 17.04 54.62 -27.31
CA THR A 469 16.02 54.81 -26.27
C THR A 469 14.85 55.62 -26.83
N ALA A 470 13.62 55.32 -26.44
CA ALA A 470 12.42 56.08 -26.82
C ALA A 470 11.27 55.88 -25.81
N SER A 471 10.23 56.72 -25.85
CA SER A 471 8.99 56.52 -25.09
C SER A 471 9.21 56.19 -23.60
N GLY A 472 10.08 56.95 -22.94
CA GLY A 472 10.41 56.80 -21.52
C GLY A 472 11.36 55.64 -21.18
N GLY A 473 11.83 54.87 -22.17
CA GLY A 473 12.82 53.82 -21.94
C GLY A 473 14.19 54.37 -21.58
N GLN A 474 14.94 53.62 -20.77
CA GLN A 474 16.22 54.04 -20.21
C GLN A 474 17.32 53.00 -20.44
N PHE A 475 18.52 53.47 -20.74
CA PHE A 475 19.76 52.71 -20.71
C PHE A 475 20.70 53.43 -19.75
N VAL A 476 21.05 52.79 -18.63
CA VAL A 476 21.77 53.41 -17.50
C VAL A 476 23.00 52.62 -17.07
#